data_AF-A0A3M1IZC3-F1
#
_entry.id   AF-A0A3M1IZC3-F1
#
_cell.length_a   1.000
_cell.length_b   1.000
_cell.length_c   1.000
_cell.angle_alpha   90.00
_cell.angle_beta   90.00
_cell.angle_gamma   90.00
#
_symmetry.space_group_name_H-M   'P 1'
#
loop_
_entity.id
_entity.type
_entity.pdbx_description
1 polymer ?
#
loop_
_entity_poly.entity_id
_entity_poly.type
_entity_poly.pdbx_seq_one_letter_code
_entity_poly.pdbx_strand_id
1 'polypeptide(L)'
;HELRTPLTGLEGYLEGLMDGLFTREPETFAQMSQEVRRLKRLVSDLQSLSQVEAGQISLHMQDFSLIPVVERVVSQLRPQAVAQCLQITEHHPSTEITVCADPDRTAQILVNILGNAIRYTPEEGCITVNVRASESAAVVEITDDGQGIPADDLPYIFERFYRIDRSRARNSGGSGIGLTISRHLAWAMGGDLVAASDGPGRGSTFTLTLPLAG
;
A
#
# COMPACT_ATOMS: atom_id res chain seq x y z
N HIS A 1 2.41 -15.75 13.06
CA HIS A 1 1.08 -15.28 13.51
C HIS A 1 0.22 -14.78 12.35
N GLU A 2 0.73 -13.94 11.44
CA GLU A 2 -0.05 -13.37 10.33
C GLU A 2 -0.60 -14.39 9.32
N LEU A 3 0.08 -15.52 9.07
CA LEU A 3 -0.46 -16.63 8.26
C LEU A 3 -1.50 -17.47 9.00
N ARG A 4 -1.42 -17.52 10.34
CA ARG A 4 -2.27 -18.40 11.15
C ARG A 4 -3.71 -17.90 11.20
N THR A 5 -3.91 -16.58 11.29
CA THR A 5 -5.25 -15.97 11.34
C THR A 5 -6.15 -16.28 10.13
N PRO A 6 -5.73 -16.05 8.86
CA PRO A 6 -6.54 -16.38 7.70
C PRO A 6 -6.71 -17.90 7.51
N LEU A 7 -5.70 -18.69 7.93
CA LEU A 7 -5.77 -20.15 7.88
C LEU A 7 -6.81 -20.69 8.87
N THR A 8 -6.78 -20.23 10.13
CA THR A 8 -7.79 -20.59 11.15
C THR A 8 -9.18 -20.11 10.76
N GLY A 9 -9.30 -18.96 10.09
CA GLY A 9 -10.57 -18.50 9.53
C GLY A 9 -11.12 -19.48 8.47
N LEU A 10 -10.27 -19.89 7.52
CA LEU A 10 -10.63 -20.89 6.51
C LEU A 10 -10.99 -22.26 7.12
N GLU A 11 -10.22 -22.71 8.12
CA GLU A 11 -10.51 -23.94 8.88
C GLU A 11 -11.89 -23.84 9.54
N GLY A 12 -12.20 -22.73 10.22
CA GLY A 12 -13.50 -22.50 10.85
C GLY A 12 -14.67 -22.47 9.86
N TYR A 13 -14.50 -21.86 8.67
CA TYR A 13 -15.52 -21.92 7.61
C TYR A 13 -15.74 -23.34 7.09
N LEU A 14 -14.66 -24.11 6.90
CA LEU A 14 -14.76 -25.50 6.46
C LEU A 14 -15.44 -26.38 7.52
N GLU A 15 -15.04 -26.26 8.79
CA GLU A 15 -15.67 -26.98 9.91
C GLU A 15 -17.15 -26.63 10.04
N GLY A 16 -17.52 -25.35 10.04
CA GLY A 16 -18.92 -24.94 10.13
C GLY A 16 -19.77 -25.39 8.94
N LEU A 17 -19.19 -25.51 7.74
CA LEU A 17 -19.87 -26.10 6.57
C LEU A 17 -20.03 -27.62 6.67
N MET A 18 -19.07 -28.32 7.29
CA MET A 18 -19.14 -29.77 7.52
C MET A 18 -20.16 -30.11 8.62
N ASP A 19 -20.20 -29.33 9.69
CA ASP A 19 -21.09 -29.51 10.84
C ASP A 19 -22.51 -28.96 10.60
N GLY A 20 -22.74 -28.31 9.44
CA GLY A 20 -24.04 -27.72 9.08
C GLY A 20 -24.38 -26.43 9.83
N LEU A 21 -23.41 -25.83 10.52
CA LEU A 21 -23.53 -24.57 11.23
C LEU A 21 -23.53 -23.36 10.28
N PHE A 22 -22.91 -23.49 9.10
CA PHE A 22 -22.92 -22.47 8.04
C PHE A 22 -23.70 -22.93 6.81
N THR A 23 -24.40 -21.99 6.18
CA THR A 23 -25.12 -22.23 4.93
C THR A 23 -24.17 -22.21 3.74
N ARG A 24 -24.46 -23.04 2.73
CA ARG A 24 -23.74 -23.13 1.45
C ARG A 24 -24.13 -22.00 0.51
N GLU A 25 -24.19 -20.79 1.04
CA GLU A 25 -24.56 -19.59 0.29
C GLU A 25 -23.35 -18.94 -0.39
N PRO A 26 -23.56 -18.21 -1.49
CA PRO A 26 -22.49 -17.51 -2.20
C PRO A 26 -21.64 -16.60 -1.30
N GLU A 27 -22.23 -16.02 -0.25
CA GLU A 27 -21.54 -15.15 0.70
C GLU A 27 -20.47 -15.89 1.51
N THR A 28 -20.76 -17.10 2.00
CA THR A 28 -19.79 -17.94 2.73
C THR A 28 -18.58 -18.27 1.84
N PHE A 29 -18.83 -18.63 0.58
CA PHE A 29 -17.76 -18.88 -0.38
C PHE A 29 -16.98 -17.61 -0.75
N ALA A 30 -17.64 -16.46 -0.81
CA ALA A 30 -16.99 -15.17 -1.05
C ALA A 30 -16.04 -14.79 0.10
N GLN A 31 -16.45 -15.01 1.35
CA GLN A 31 -15.61 -14.81 2.54
C GLN A 31 -14.39 -15.74 2.54
N MET A 32 -14.58 -17.03 2.25
CA MET A 32 -13.46 -17.98 2.09
C MET A 32 -12.51 -17.56 0.96
N SER A 33 -13.04 -17.13 -0.19
CA SER A 33 -12.26 -16.62 -1.33
C SER A 33 -11.45 -15.37 -0.96
N GLN A 34 -11.98 -14.52 -0.09
CA GLN A 34 -11.27 -13.35 0.44
C GLN A 34 -10.08 -13.76 1.32
N GLU A 35 -10.26 -14.74 2.20
CA GLU A 35 -9.16 -15.28 3.02
C GLU A 35 -8.08 -15.98 2.18
N VAL A 36 -8.45 -16.73 1.14
CA VAL A 36 -7.49 -17.31 0.19
C VAL A 36 -6.71 -16.21 -0.54
N ARG A 37 -7.38 -15.17 -1.02
CA ARG A 37 -6.72 -14.02 -1.67
C ARG A 37 -5.79 -13.28 -0.71
N ARG A 38 -6.15 -13.20 0.58
CA ARG A 38 -5.29 -12.63 1.61
C ARG A 38 -4.04 -13.48 1.84
N LEU A 39 -4.19 -14.80 1.95
CA LEU A 39 -3.07 -15.74 2.05
C LEU A 39 -2.12 -15.64 0.86
N LYS A 40 -2.65 -15.61 -0.38
CA LYS A 40 -1.83 -15.44 -1.59
C LYS A 40 -0.99 -14.16 -1.56
N ARG A 41 -1.59 -13.04 -1.14
CA ARG A 41 -0.86 -11.77 -0.96
C ARG A 41 0.22 -11.89 0.10
N LEU A 42 -0.09 -12.46 1.27
CA LEU A 42 0.90 -12.66 2.34
C LEU A 42 2.10 -13.50 1.89
N VAL A 43 1.86 -14.58 1.14
CA VAL A 43 2.95 -15.41 0.59
C VAL A 43 3.78 -14.61 -0.41
N SER A 44 3.15 -13.86 -1.31
CA SER A 44 3.85 -13.00 -2.27
C SER A 44 4.68 -11.91 -1.58
N ASP A 45 4.14 -11.29 -0.53
CA ASP A 45 4.84 -10.28 0.26
C ASP A 45 6.08 -10.89 0.94
N LEU A 46 5.95 -12.08 1.54
CA LEU A 46 7.07 -12.79 2.17
C LEU A 46 8.16 -13.18 1.16
N GLN A 47 7.77 -13.65 -0.03
CA GLN A 47 8.71 -13.93 -1.10
C GLN A 47 9.42 -12.67 -1.56
N SER A 48 8.68 -11.57 -1.74
CA SER A 48 9.24 -10.27 -2.11
C SER A 48 10.22 -9.78 -1.05
N LEU A 49 9.84 -9.83 0.23
CA LEU A 49 10.71 -9.48 1.35
C LEU A 49 11.99 -10.32 1.37
N SER A 50 11.88 -11.63 1.16
CA SER A 50 13.05 -12.51 1.09
C SER A 50 13.99 -12.18 -0.07
N GLN A 51 13.44 -11.84 -1.25
CA GLN A 51 14.24 -11.43 -2.41
C GLN A 51 14.93 -10.10 -2.15
N VAL A 52 14.22 -9.17 -1.51
CA VAL A 52 14.74 -7.88 -1.11
C VAL A 52 15.91 -8.01 -0.14
N GLU A 53 15.74 -8.78 0.94
CA GLU A 53 16.78 -9.02 1.95
C GLU A 53 18.00 -9.75 1.36
N ALA A 54 17.79 -10.60 0.36
CA ALA A 54 18.85 -11.30 -0.36
C ALA A 54 19.53 -10.44 -1.45
N GLY A 55 19.06 -9.22 -1.71
CA GLY A 55 19.53 -8.39 -2.82
C GLY A 55 19.21 -8.97 -4.21
N GLN A 56 18.22 -9.85 -4.31
CA GLN A 56 17.84 -10.59 -5.52
C GLN A 56 16.63 -9.98 -6.25
N ILE A 57 16.30 -8.72 -5.98
CA ILE A 57 15.22 -8.05 -6.69
C ILE A 57 15.65 -7.86 -8.14
N SER A 58 14.98 -8.55 -9.06
CA SER A 58 15.10 -8.25 -10.49
C SER A 58 14.25 -7.01 -10.77
N LEU A 59 14.91 -5.90 -11.12
CA LEU A 59 14.28 -4.66 -11.57
C LEU A 59 14.41 -4.54 -13.09
N HIS A 60 13.32 -4.19 -13.75
CA HIS A 60 13.29 -3.84 -15.17
C HIS A 60 13.38 -2.33 -15.30
N MET A 61 14.58 -1.79 -15.07
CA MET A 61 14.83 -0.34 -15.15
C MET A 61 14.65 0.14 -16.59
N GLN A 62 13.82 1.17 -16.76
CA GLN A 62 13.60 1.83 -18.05
C GLN A 62 13.15 3.27 -17.84
N ASP A 63 13.28 4.08 -18.88
CA ASP A 63 12.76 5.45 -18.86
C ASP A 63 11.27 5.43 -19.19
N PHE A 64 10.46 6.05 -18.33
CA PHE A 64 9.02 6.16 -18.55
C PHE A 64 8.43 7.44 -17.96
N SER A 65 7.29 7.84 -18.50
CA SER A 65 6.49 8.96 -18.01
C SER A 65 5.80 8.59 -16.70
N LEU A 66 6.09 9.31 -15.61
CA LEU A 66 5.58 9.01 -14.28
C LEU A 66 4.08 9.29 -14.13
N ILE A 67 3.59 10.35 -14.75
CA ILE A 67 2.20 10.83 -14.61
C ILE A 67 1.19 9.75 -15.01
N PRO A 68 1.29 9.09 -16.20
CA PRO A 68 0.38 8.00 -16.57
C PRO A 68 0.36 6.80 -15.61
N VAL A 69 1.46 6.55 -14.89
CA VAL A 69 1.49 5.48 -13.88
C VAL A 69 0.70 5.89 -12.64
N VAL A 70 0.87 7.14 -12.19
CA VAL A 70 0.11 7.70 -11.06
C VAL A 70 -1.40 7.71 -11.37
N GLU A 71 -1.79 8.27 -12.52
CA GLU A 71 -3.20 8.34 -12.96
C GLU A 71 -3.85 6.95 -13.03
N ARG A 72 -3.11 5.95 -13.55
CA ARG A 72 -3.58 4.56 -13.62
C ARG A 72 -3.85 3.98 -12.24
N VAL A 73 -2.92 4.19 -11.29
CA VAL A 73 -3.06 3.70 -9.92
C VAL A 73 -4.22 4.39 -9.20
N VAL A 74 -4.36 5.71 -9.36
CA VAL A 74 -5.49 6.45 -8.77
C VAL A 74 -6.80 5.96 -9.37
N SER A 75 -6.91 5.83 -10.69
CA SER A 75 -8.10 5.30 -11.38
C SER A 75 -8.47 3.89 -10.88
N GLN A 76 -7.48 3.02 -10.67
CA GLN A 76 -7.69 1.68 -10.14
C GLN A 76 -8.25 1.66 -8.71
N LEU A 77 -7.81 2.59 -7.85
CA LEU A 77 -8.19 2.64 -6.43
C LEU A 77 -9.39 3.58 -6.15
N ARG A 78 -9.75 4.46 -7.09
CA ARG A 78 -10.89 5.39 -6.99
C ARG A 78 -12.22 4.70 -6.62
N PRO A 79 -12.59 3.52 -7.16
CA PRO A 79 -13.82 2.83 -6.73
C PRO A 79 -13.83 2.46 -5.24
N GLN A 80 -12.67 2.10 -4.66
CA GLN A 80 -12.56 1.77 -3.24
C GLN A 80 -12.69 3.01 -2.36
N ALA A 81 -12.10 4.13 -2.79
CA ALA A 81 -12.23 5.42 -2.10
C ALA A 81 -13.68 5.91 -2.12
N VAL A 82 -14.36 5.86 -3.28
CA VAL A 82 -15.78 6.24 -3.41
C VAL A 82 -16.68 5.36 -2.53
N ALA A 83 -16.41 4.06 -2.44
CA ALA A 83 -17.15 3.15 -1.57
C ALA A 83 -17.02 3.49 -0.07
N GLN A 84 -15.99 4.24 0.33
CA GLN A 84 -15.76 4.75 1.69
C GLN A 84 -16.05 6.25 1.81
N CYS A 85 -16.74 6.85 0.83
CA CYS A 85 -17.06 8.29 0.79
C CYS A 85 -15.82 9.21 0.84
N LEU A 86 -14.67 8.75 0.36
CA LEU A 86 -13.42 9.52 0.33
C LEU A 86 -13.29 10.32 -0.97
N GLN A 87 -12.66 11.49 -0.87
CA GLN A 87 -12.29 12.30 -2.04
C GLN A 87 -10.81 12.12 -2.38
N ILE A 88 -10.50 11.87 -3.66
CA ILE A 88 -9.12 11.86 -4.16
C ILE A 88 -8.93 13.01 -5.14
N THR A 89 -8.00 13.90 -4.81
CA THR A 89 -7.57 15.02 -5.66
C THR A 89 -6.16 14.77 -6.19
N GLU A 90 -5.96 15.02 -7.48
CA GLU A 90 -4.69 14.80 -8.17
C GLU A 90 -4.16 16.15 -8.68
N HIS A 91 -2.89 16.43 -8.40
CA HIS A 91 -2.18 17.59 -8.91
C HIS A 91 -0.87 17.15 -9.55
N HIS A 92 -0.69 17.47 -10.82
CA HIS A 92 0.55 17.25 -11.54
C HIS A 92 0.74 18.35 -12.59
N PRO A 93 1.97 18.68 -12.99
CA PRO A 93 2.21 19.62 -14.06
C PRO A 93 1.68 19.07 -15.40
N SER A 94 1.47 19.98 -16.35
CA SER A 94 1.21 19.61 -17.75
C SER A 94 2.47 19.13 -18.47
N THR A 95 3.65 19.43 -17.92
CA THR A 95 4.94 18.97 -18.43
C THR A 95 5.17 17.51 -18.05
N GLU A 96 5.67 16.73 -19.01
CA GLU A 96 6.05 15.36 -18.79
C GLU A 96 7.20 15.24 -17.78
N ILE A 97 7.09 14.29 -16.84
CA ILE A 97 8.12 13.94 -15.88
C ILE A 97 8.58 12.52 -16.20
N THR A 98 9.75 12.40 -16.79
CA THR A 98 10.35 11.11 -17.14
C THR A 98 11.30 10.66 -16.04
N VAL A 99 11.18 9.41 -15.60
CA VAL A 99 12.01 8.81 -14.56
C VAL A 99 12.71 7.56 -15.08
N CYS A 100 13.89 7.26 -14.55
CA CYS A 100 14.60 6.01 -14.81
C CYS A 100 14.33 5.03 -13.65
N ALA A 101 13.32 4.16 -13.81
CA ALA A 101 12.86 3.26 -12.76
C ALA A 101 12.15 2.03 -13.36
N ASP A 102 11.67 1.11 -12.52
CA ASP A 102 10.78 0.03 -12.94
C ASP A 102 9.31 0.50 -12.79
N PRO A 103 8.52 0.57 -13.87
CA PRO A 103 7.15 1.10 -13.81
C PRO A 103 6.19 0.20 -13.02
N ASP A 104 6.39 -1.11 -13.05
CA ASP A 104 5.52 -2.06 -12.36
C ASP A 104 5.80 -2.02 -10.85
N ARG A 105 7.08 -1.91 -10.46
CA ARG A 105 7.48 -1.71 -9.06
C ARG A 105 7.08 -0.33 -8.55
N THR A 106 7.15 0.69 -9.39
CA THR A 106 6.64 2.03 -9.07
C THR A 106 5.13 1.98 -8.81
N ALA A 107 4.36 1.37 -9.70
CA ALA A 107 2.92 1.18 -9.50
C ALA A 107 2.63 0.38 -8.22
N GLN A 108 3.42 -0.66 -7.92
CA GLN A 108 3.31 -1.45 -6.70
C GLN A 108 3.49 -0.59 -5.43
N ILE A 109 4.50 0.28 -5.41
CA ILE A 109 4.70 1.22 -4.29
C ILE A 109 3.48 2.13 -4.15
N LEU A 110 3.04 2.77 -5.24
CA LEU A 110 1.92 3.70 -5.25
C LEU A 110 0.61 3.05 -4.79
N VAL A 111 0.31 1.83 -5.25
CA VAL A 111 -0.86 1.06 -4.79
C VAL A 111 -0.80 0.81 -3.28
N ASN A 112 0.38 0.51 -2.74
CA ASN A 112 0.55 0.28 -1.31
C ASN A 112 0.35 1.57 -0.49
N ILE A 113 0.97 2.68 -0.87
CA ILE A 113 0.82 3.95 -0.13
C ILE A 113 -0.58 4.56 -0.27
N LEU A 114 -1.16 4.57 -1.48
CA LEU A 114 -2.52 5.07 -1.69
C LEU A 114 -3.58 4.14 -1.05
N GLY A 115 -3.35 2.82 -1.08
CA GLY A 115 -4.19 1.87 -0.39
C GLY A 115 -4.16 2.04 1.13
N ASN A 116 -3.01 2.43 1.69
CA ASN A 116 -2.91 2.79 3.11
C ASN A 116 -3.65 4.10 3.40
N ALA A 117 -3.48 5.13 2.57
CA ALA A 117 -4.23 6.38 2.70
C ALA A 117 -5.75 6.10 2.73
N ILE A 118 -6.29 5.34 1.76
CA ILE A 118 -7.72 4.96 1.73
C ILE A 118 -8.14 4.20 2.99
N ARG A 119 -7.29 3.30 3.50
CA ARG A 119 -7.62 2.47 4.67
C ARG A 119 -7.66 3.26 5.98
N TYR A 120 -6.80 4.25 6.13
CA TYR A 120 -6.57 4.96 7.40
C TYR A 120 -7.22 6.35 7.44
N THR A 121 -7.80 6.79 6.33
CA THR A 121 -8.65 7.97 6.26
C THR A 121 -10.09 7.61 6.67
N PRO A 122 -10.70 8.35 7.61
CA PRO A 122 -12.11 8.14 7.97
C PRO A 122 -13.04 8.54 6.81
N GLU A 123 -14.29 8.08 6.87
CA GLU A 123 -15.33 8.48 5.90
C GLU A 123 -15.39 10.01 5.76
N GLU A 124 -15.67 10.49 4.54
CA GLU A 124 -15.70 11.91 4.17
C GLU A 124 -14.34 12.63 4.18
N GLY A 125 -13.24 11.91 4.47
CA GLY A 125 -11.89 12.46 4.40
C GLY A 125 -11.35 12.64 2.97
N CYS A 126 -10.21 13.30 2.89
CA CYS A 126 -9.56 13.73 1.66
C CYS A 126 -8.16 13.15 1.52
N ILE A 127 -7.85 12.69 0.30
CA ILE A 127 -6.53 12.23 -0.08
C ILE A 127 -6.06 13.07 -1.27
N THR A 128 -4.88 13.66 -1.15
CA THR A 128 -4.26 14.47 -2.19
C THR A 128 -3.02 13.77 -2.73
N VAL A 129 -2.95 13.60 -4.04
CA VAL A 129 -1.79 13.04 -4.76
C VAL A 129 -1.13 14.17 -5.56
N ASN A 130 0.06 14.56 -5.14
CA ASN A 130 0.85 15.60 -5.79
C ASN A 130 2.05 14.96 -6.51
N VAL A 131 2.23 15.29 -7.78
CA VAL A 131 3.41 14.90 -8.57
C VAL A 131 4.15 16.16 -8.99
N ARG A 132 5.45 16.20 -8.72
CA ARG A 132 6.31 17.33 -9.12
C ARG A 132 7.70 16.85 -9.48
N ALA A 133 8.39 17.61 -10.32
CA ALA A 133 9.82 17.46 -10.51
C ALA A 133 10.58 18.40 -9.56
N SER A 134 11.69 17.93 -9.02
CA SER A 134 12.72 18.73 -8.35
C SER A 134 13.97 18.79 -9.25
N GLU A 135 15.04 19.44 -8.81
CA GLU A 135 16.28 19.57 -9.61
C GLU A 135 16.90 18.22 -10.00
N SER A 136 16.74 17.17 -9.19
CA SER A 136 17.41 15.88 -9.41
C SER A 136 16.49 14.66 -9.36
N ALA A 137 15.21 14.83 -9.01
CA ALA A 137 14.30 13.71 -8.79
C ALA A 137 12.84 14.08 -9.10
N ALA A 138 12.07 13.11 -9.56
CA ALA A 138 10.62 13.17 -9.50
C ALA A 138 10.14 12.87 -8.07
N VAL A 139 9.10 13.56 -7.64
CA VAL A 139 8.52 13.45 -6.30
C VAL A 139 7.03 13.17 -6.44
N VAL A 140 6.56 12.12 -5.76
CA VAL A 140 5.14 11.82 -5.58
C VAL A 140 4.81 11.90 -4.09
N GLU A 141 3.93 12.82 -3.72
CA GLU A 141 3.46 13.01 -2.36
C GLU A 141 1.99 12.57 -2.27
N ILE A 142 1.69 11.60 -1.41
CA ILE A 142 0.33 11.20 -1.08
C ILE A 142 0.04 11.65 0.34
N THR A 143 -0.86 12.62 0.48
CA THR A 143 -1.28 13.18 1.76
C THR A 143 -2.71 12.79 2.05
N ASP A 144 -2.96 12.23 3.21
CA ASP A 144 -4.29 11.97 3.75
C ASP A 144 -4.57 12.86 4.97
N ASP A 145 -5.83 13.13 5.27
CA ASP A 145 -6.29 13.79 6.50
C ASP A 145 -6.78 12.79 7.56
N GLY A 146 -6.25 11.56 7.51
CA GLY A 146 -6.68 10.45 8.35
C GLY A 146 -6.20 10.50 9.80
N GLN A 147 -6.15 9.31 10.42
CA GLN A 147 -5.81 9.16 11.83
C GLN A 147 -4.41 9.64 12.23
N GLY A 148 -3.53 9.90 11.25
CA GLY A 148 -2.14 10.27 11.47
C GLY A 148 -1.28 9.18 12.11
N ILE A 149 -0.01 9.51 12.31
CA ILE A 149 1.02 8.59 12.83
C ILE A 149 1.64 9.24 14.07
N PRO A 150 1.61 8.59 15.25
CA PRO A 150 2.31 9.11 16.41
C PRO A 150 3.81 9.27 16.15
N ALA A 151 4.42 10.31 16.72
CA ALA A 151 5.83 10.62 16.49
C ALA A 151 6.76 9.45 16.89
N ASP A 152 6.41 8.72 17.94
CA ASP A 152 7.16 7.55 18.41
C ASP A 152 7.05 6.35 17.46
N ASP A 153 6.02 6.30 16.60
CA ASP A 153 5.82 5.23 15.63
C ASP A 153 6.51 5.50 14.29
N LEU A 154 6.66 6.77 13.89
CA LEU A 154 7.24 7.19 12.59
C LEU A 154 8.58 6.50 12.25
N PRO A 155 9.54 6.33 13.18
CA PRO A 155 10.79 5.64 12.88
C PRO A 155 10.62 4.17 12.48
N TYR A 156 9.53 3.53 12.93
CA TYR A 156 9.34 2.09 12.86
C TYR A 156 8.32 1.66 11.81
N ILE A 157 7.54 2.56 11.20
CA ILE A 157 6.48 2.18 10.23
C ILE A 157 6.99 1.46 8.97
N PHE A 158 8.29 1.57 8.68
CA PHE A 158 8.96 0.86 7.60
C PHE A 158 9.59 -0.46 8.05
N GLU A 159 9.59 -0.77 9.34
CA GLU A 159 10.05 -2.06 9.86
C GLU A 159 9.06 -3.17 9.54
N ARG A 160 9.60 -4.34 9.20
CA ARG A 160 8.79 -5.52 8.88
C ARG A 160 7.90 -5.90 10.06
N PHE A 161 6.64 -6.21 9.74
CA PHE A 161 5.60 -6.58 10.69
C PHE A 161 5.23 -5.47 11.70
N TYR A 162 5.74 -4.25 11.54
CA TYR A 162 5.38 -3.13 12.39
C TYR A 162 3.95 -2.66 12.11
N ARG A 163 3.20 -2.39 13.18
CA ARG A 163 1.82 -1.90 13.14
C ARG A 163 1.57 -1.02 14.35
N ILE A 164 1.09 0.20 14.10
CA ILE A 164 0.77 1.21 15.13
C ILE A 164 -0.27 0.68 16.11
N ASP A 165 -1.29 -0.05 15.63
CA ASP A 165 -2.41 -0.47 16.47
C ASP A 165 -2.65 -1.99 16.42
N ARG A 166 -2.16 -2.71 17.44
CA ARG A 166 -2.29 -4.18 17.55
C ARG A 166 -3.72 -4.63 17.89
N SER A 167 -4.58 -3.73 18.37
CA SER A 167 -5.88 -4.07 18.96
C SER A 167 -7.05 -4.04 17.96
N ARG A 168 -7.11 -3.03 17.07
CA ARG A 168 -8.12 -2.85 16.00
C ARG A 168 -7.77 -3.59 14.70
N ALA A 169 -6.61 -4.25 14.69
CA ALA A 169 -5.95 -4.87 13.54
C ALA A 169 -6.59 -6.15 12.97
N ARG A 170 -7.54 -6.78 13.67
CA ARG A 170 -8.10 -8.08 13.24
C ARG A 170 -8.95 -7.97 11.97
N ASN A 171 -9.61 -6.84 11.75
CA ASN A 171 -10.47 -6.62 10.57
C ASN A 171 -9.78 -5.85 9.43
N SER A 172 -8.69 -5.11 9.67
CA SER A 172 -8.10 -4.20 8.68
C SER A 172 -7.01 -4.80 7.79
N GLY A 173 -6.67 -6.10 7.93
CA GLY A 173 -6.04 -6.89 6.87
C GLY A 173 -4.61 -6.53 6.40
N GLY A 174 -3.85 -5.69 7.12
CA GLY A 174 -2.47 -5.33 6.76
C GLY A 174 -1.42 -6.31 7.29
N SER A 175 -0.51 -6.76 6.43
CA SER A 175 0.60 -7.67 6.77
C SER A 175 1.70 -7.01 7.61
N GLY A 176 1.78 -5.68 7.59
CA GLY A 176 2.91 -4.91 8.13
C GLY A 176 4.19 -5.07 7.30
N ILE A 177 4.10 -5.62 6.09
CA ILE A 177 5.26 -5.85 5.21
C ILE A 177 5.27 -4.86 4.03
N GLY A 178 4.10 -4.35 3.64
CA GLY A 178 3.94 -3.52 2.44
C GLY A 178 4.88 -2.30 2.43
N LEU A 179 4.90 -1.49 3.49
CA LEU A 179 5.76 -0.30 3.57
C LEU A 179 7.26 -0.65 3.54
N THR A 180 7.67 -1.75 4.18
CA THR A 180 9.05 -2.25 4.13
C THR A 180 9.47 -2.59 2.69
N ILE A 181 8.64 -3.37 1.99
CA ILE A 181 8.89 -3.72 0.58
C ILE A 181 8.93 -2.46 -0.27
N SER A 182 7.97 -1.56 -0.09
CA SER A 182 7.90 -0.32 -0.88
C SER A 182 9.15 0.54 -0.73
N ARG A 183 9.67 0.69 0.50
CA ARG A 183 10.86 1.48 0.75
C ARG A 183 12.11 0.84 0.16
N HIS A 184 12.25 -0.47 0.29
CA HIS A 184 13.37 -1.18 -0.33
C HIS A 184 13.32 -1.17 -1.87
N LEU A 185 12.13 -1.25 -2.48
CA LEU A 185 11.97 -1.08 -3.92
C LEU A 185 12.37 0.33 -4.35
N ALA A 186 11.96 1.37 -3.62
CA ALA A 186 12.38 2.75 -3.89
C ALA A 186 13.91 2.88 -3.83
N TRP A 187 14.55 2.37 -2.79
CA TRP A 187 16.02 2.35 -2.67
C TRP A 187 16.70 1.59 -3.80
N ALA A 188 16.17 0.42 -4.19
CA ALA A 188 16.73 -0.38 -5.28
C ALA A 188 16.63 0.33 -6.65
N MET A 189 15.64 1.23 -6.81
CA MET A 189 15.51 2.11 -7.99
C MET A 189 16.31 3.42 -7.86
N GLY A 190 17.13 3.59 -6.81
CA GLY A 190 17.94 4.79 -6.59
C GLY A 190 17.18 5.99 -6.00
N GLY A 191 15.95 5.77 -5.54
CA GLY A 191 15.11 6.76 -4.85
C GLY A 191 15.00 6.52 -3.35
N ASP A 192 13.97 7.09 -2.73
CA ASP A 192 13.60 6.85 -1.33
C ASP A 192 12.08 6.96 -1.14
N LEU A 193 11.57 6.32 -0.08
CA LEU A 193 10.21 6.46 0.40
C LEU A 193 10.26 6.87 1.87
N VAL A 194 9.73 8.05 2.16
CA VAL A 194 9.66 8.62 3.52
C VAL A 194 8.22 8.91 3.90
N ALA A 195 7.99 9.11 5.20
CA ALA A 195 6.70 9.50 5.73
C ALA A 195 6.85 10.65 6.73
N ALA A 196 5.85 11.52 6.78
CA ALA A 196 5.70 12.59 7.74
C ALA A 196 4.26 12.61 8.28
N SER A 197 4.10 13.04 9.54
CA SER A 197 2.79 13.24 10.15
C SER A 197 2.95 14.20 11.32
N ASP A 198 2.00 15.12 11.48
CA ASP A 198 1.94 16.05 12.63
C ASP A 198 1.31 15.40 13.88
N GLY A 199 1.15 14.08 13.87
CA GLY A 199 0.63 13.29 14.97
C GLY A 199 -0.82 12.85 14.79
N PRO A 200 -1.42 12.28 15.84
CA PRO A 200 -2.75 11.69 15.78
C PRO A 200 -3.84 12.70 15.36
N GLY A 201 -4.69 12.29 14.42
CA GLY A 201 -5.80 13.07 13.86
C GLY A 201 -5.38 14.22 12.94
N ARG A 202 -4.10 14.24 12.50
CA ARG A 202 -3.56 15.25 11.58
C ARG A 202 -3.18 14.69 10.21
N GLY A 203 -3.57 13.44 9.94
CA GLY A 203 -3.22 12.78 8.69
C GLY A 203 -1.74 12.44 8.55
N SER A 204 -1.35 11.99 7.37
CA SER A 204 0.03 11.64 7.05
C SER A 204 0.37 11.94 5.61
N THR A 205 1.65 12.16 5.33
CA THR A 205 2.19 12.33 3.98
C THR A 205 3.24 11.28 3.73
N PHE A 206 3.06 10.47 2.69
CA PHE A 206 4.08 9.59 2.15
C PHE A 206 4.71 10.22 0.91
N THR A 207 6.03 10.29 0.87
CA THR A 207 6.78 10.90 -0.22
C THR A 207 7.68 9.86 -0.87
N LEU A 208 7.36 9.50 -2.11
CA LEU A 208 8.21 8.70 -3.00
C LEU A 208 9.07 9.64 -3.84
N THR A 209 10.37 9.38 -3.89
CA THR A 209 11.31 10.05 -4.78
C THR A 209 11.89 9.02 -5.76
N LEU A 210 12.04 9.41 -7.03
CA LEU A 210 12.64 8.59 -8.08
C LEU A 210 13.62 9.44 -8.91
N PRO A 211 14.75 8.88 -9.37
CA PRO A 211 15.66 9.60 -10.26
C PRO A 211 14.96 10.02 -11.56
N LEU A 212 15.19 11.26 -12.00
CA LEU A 212 14.78 11.68 -13.34
C LEU A 212 15.58 10.89 -14.39
N ALA A 213 14.95 10.63 -15.54
CA ALA A 213 15.69 10.14 -16.69
C ALA A 213 16.67 11.22 -17.17
N GLY A 214 17.88 10.79 -17.56
CA GLY A 214 18.96 11.66 -18.02
C GLY A 214 18.80 12.10 -19.48
#